data_AF-A0A7V9LBV9-F1
#
_entry.id   AF-A0A7V9LBV9-F1
#
_cell.length_a   1.000
_cell.length_b   1.000
_cell.length_c   1.000
_cell.angle_alpha   90.00
_cell.angle_beta   90.00
_cell.angle_gamma   90.00
#
_symmetry.space_group_name_H-M   'P 1'
#
loop_
_entity.id
_entity.type
_entity.pdbx_description
1 polymer ?
#
loop_
_entity_poly.entity_id
_entity_poly.type
_entity_poly.pdbx_seq_one_letter_code
_entity_poly.pdbx_strand_id
1 'polypeptide(L)'
;MRCWLCFVLLFGCGKVLDKTPGAECAINSECTDPTLPFCIDSACNASCGESSDCSDPANPVCAGDGACVGCESAADCTGATAPICDPDARACRGCSADSECSGGVCIEAEGGCVADDEVAFVASMGDDIGTCTRDAPCATVTFAVNQAAGRRVIKVLGGALDIFNNSITLTGDLVLDGDNTSLQSNQTAITIKAPSTAIVEGFRVTVPTDPLIPAILSTGFGTNPILHDVTVVPGAGGFGIHVALGSELTLQRSRIGALGSTTTEVQCQNGKIHVDQSRFESAFVGTGTGACEGTVSRNRFESNNDRSVQMSGGPMIVENNLIIHNG
;
A
#
# COMPACT_ATOMS: atom_id res chain seq x y z
N MET A 1 42.47 -6.82 -56.51
CA MET A 1 42.89 -7.97 -55.68
C MET A 1 41.87 -8.13 -54.57
N ARG A 2 41.21 -9.29 -54.53
CA ARG A 2 40.10 -9.60 -53.62
C ARG A 2 40.66 -9.92 -52.24
N CYS A 3 40.20 -9.20 -51.20
CA CYS A 3 40.45 -9.57 -49.81
C CYS A 3 39.13 -10.12 -49.24
N TRP A 4 39.10 -11.41 -48.95
CA TRP A 4 37.96 -12.12 -48.38
C TRP A 4 38.13 -12.11 -46.86
N LEU A 5 37.24 -11.41 -46.15
CA LEU A 5 37.19 -11.39 -44.69
C LEU A 5 36.32 -12.58 -44.25
N CYS A 6 36.94 -13.56 -43.58
CA CYS A 6 36.26 -14.71 -43.01
C CYS A 6 35.77 -14.34 -41.59
N PHE A 7 34.45 -14.29 -41.41
CA PHE A 7 33.80 -14.03 -40.13
C PHE A 7 33.61 -15.39 -39.42
N VAL A 8 34.39 -15.66 -38.38
CA VAL A 8 34.22 -16.86 -37.55
C VAL A 8 33.19 -16.56 -36.46
N LEU A 9 31.96 -17.04 -36.66
CA LEU A 9 30.91 -17.08 -35.64
C LEU A 9 31.23 -18.20 -34.64
N LEU A 10 31.68 -17.83 -33.45
CA LEU A 10 31.74 -18.70 -32.27
C LEU A 10 30.32 -18.88 -31.71
N PHE A 11 29.56 -19.83 -32.28
CA PHE A 11 28.43 -20.42 -31.57
C PHE A 11 28.99 -21.39 -30.53
N GLY A 12 28.90 -21.01 -29.26
CA GLY A 12 29.16 -21.92 -28.15
C GLY A 12 28.24 -23.12 -28.26
N CYS A 13 28.82 -24.31 -28.42
CA CYS A 13 28.10 -25.57 -28.29
C CYS A 13 27.52 -25.64 -26.88
N GLY A 14 26.19 -25.58 -26.77
CA GLY A 14 25.49 -26.09 -25.60
C GLY A 14 25.96 -27.52 -25.37
N LYS A 15 26.28 -27.85 -24.12
CA LYS A 15 26.52 -29.24 -23.74
C LYS A 15 25.28 -30.03 -24.14
N VAL A 16 25.42 -30.88 -25.14
CA VAL A 16 24.44 -31.93 -25.41
C VAL A 16 24.50 -32.80 -24.16
N LEU A 17 23.48 -32.67 -23.30
CA LEU A 17 23.28 -33.61 -22.21
C LEU A 17 23.03 -34.95 -22.90
N ASP A 18 24.04 -35.84 -22.87
CA ASP A 18 23.93 -37.17 -23.45
C ASP A 18 22.77 -37.88 -22.76
N LYS A 19 21.65 -37.98 -23.47
CA LYS A 19 20.45 -38.69 -23.07
C LYS A 19 20.84 -40.14 -22.79
N THR A 20 20.72 -40.57 -21.54
CA THR A 20 21.01 -41.95 -21.13
C THR A 20 20.22 -42.91 -22.04
N PRO A 21 20.82 -43.98 -22.59
CA PRO A 21 20.09 -44.91 -23.46
C PRO A 21 18.84 -45.47 -22.75
N GLY A 22 17.65 -45.12 -23.25
CA GLY A 22 16.36 -45.50 -22.66
C GLY A 22 15.62 -44.39 -21.89
N ALA A 23 16.23 -43.22 -21.69
CA ALA A 23 15.55 -42.04 -21.16
C ALA A 23 14.53 -41.49 -22.16
N GLU A 24 13.32 -41.17 -21.71
CA GLU A 24 12.29 -40.47 -22.49
C GLU A 24 12.59 -38.98 -22.59
N CYS A 25 13.18 -38.38 -21.55
CA CYS A 25 13.48 -36.96 -21.46
C CYS A 25 14.74 -36.71 -20.59
N ALA A 26 15.40 -35.56 -20.80
CA ALA A 26 16.42 -35.04 -19.88
C ALA A 26 16.01 -33.75 -19.16
N ILE A 27 15.02 -33.02 -19.71
CA ILE A 27 14.47 -31.76 -19.21
C ILE A 27 12.99 -31.66 -19.61
N ASN A 28 12.21 -30.84 -18.90
CA ASN A 28 10.76 -30.68 -19.16
C ASN A 28 10.42 -30.30 -20.61
N SER A 29 11.25 -29.49 -21.27
CA SER A 29 10.98 -29.07 -22.66
C SER A 29 11.07 -30.21 -23.68
N GLU A 30 11.62 -31.37 -23.31
CA GLU A 30 11.61 -32.58 -24.15
C GLU A 30 10.27 -33.34 -24.06
N CYS A 31 9.46 -33.08 -23.04
CA CYS A 31 8.13 -33.66 -22.88
C CYS A 31 7.08 -32.83 -23.64
N THR A 32 6.84 -33.18 -24.91
CA THR A 32 5.95 -32.43 -25.80
C THR A 32 4.47 -32.74 -25.64
N ASP A 33 4.12 -33.80 -24.92
CA ASP A 33 2.73 -34.10 -24.59
C ASP A 33 2.26 -33.14 -23.49
N PRO A 34 1.27 -32.27 -23.75
CA PRO A 34 0.79 -31.31 -22.76
C PRO A 34 0.14 -31.97 -21.53
N THR A 35 -0.17 -33.26 -21.59
CA THR A 35 -0.68 -34.04 -20.45
C THR A 35 0.41 -34.69 -19.60
N LEU A 36 1.67 -34.68 -20.07
CA LEU A 36 2.83 -35.24 -19.39
C LEU A 36 4.02 -34.24 -19.41
N PRO A 37 3.86 -32.99 -18.90
CA PRO A 37 4.85 -31.93 -19.16
C PRO A 37 6.14 -32.03 -18.33
N PHE A 38 6.20 -32.92 -17.32
CA PHE A 38 7.32 -32.97 -16.37
C PHE A 38 8.30 -34.10 -16.69
N CYS A 39 9.60 -33.81 -16.70
CA CYS A 39 10.63 -34.83 -16.86
C CYS A 39 11.17 -35.28 -15.49
N ILE A 40 10.68 -36.42 -15.00
CA ILE A 40 11.04 -36.95 -13.67
C ILE A 40 11.66 -38.34 -13.86
N ASP A 41 12.83 -38.57 -13.26
CA ASP A 41 13.57 -39.83 -13.39
C ASP A 41 13.72 -40.30 -14.85
N SER A 42 13.93 -39.34 -15.77
CA SER A 42 14.03 -39.57 -17.23
C SER A 42 12.74 -40.08 -17.91
N ALA A 43 11.57 -39.90 -17.31
CA ALA A 43 10.25 -40.22 -17.88
C ALA A 43 9.33 -38.97 -17.88
N CYS A 44 8.47 -38.86 -18.89
CA CYS A 44 7.48 -37.78 -18.94
C CYS A 44 6.27 -38.11 -18.05
N ASN A 45 5.94 -37.21 -17.12
CA ASN A 45 4.96 -37.40 -16.07
C ASN A 45 3.89 -36.29 -16.10
N ALA A 46 2.67 -36.64 -15.67
CA ALA A 46 1.53 -35.72 -15.61
C ALA A 46 1.61 -34.73 -14.44
N SER A 47 2.39 -35.09 -13.42
CA SER A 47 2.49 -34.37 -12.15
C SER A 47 3.95 -34.10 -11.86
N CYS A 48 4.22 -32.94 -11.25
CA CYS A 48 5.53 -32.68 -10.65
C CYS A 48 5.74 -33.62 -9.44
N GLY A 49 7.00 -33.92 -9.11
CA GLY A 49 7.38 -34.70 -7.94
C GLY A 49 7.98 -33.84 -6.83
N GLU A 50 8.69 -32.78 -7.21
CA GLU A 50 9.30 -31.80 -6.31
C GLU A 50 9.32 -30.40 -6.93
N SER A 51 9.55 -29.37 -6.11
CA SER A 51 9.52 -27.97 -6.59
C SER A 51 10.59 -27.67 -7.66
N SER A 52 11.68 -28.43 -7.71
CA SER A 52 12.68 -28.34 -8.79
C SER A 52 12.12 -28.66 -10.18
N ASP A 53 11.03 -29.44 -10.25
CA ASP A 53 10.37 -29.79 -11.51
C ASP A 53 9.57 -28.62 -12.08
N CYS A 54 9.26 -27.61 -11.25
CA CYS A 54 8.47 -26.44 -11.63
C CYS A 54 9.38 -25.32 -12.14
N SER A 55 9.50 -25.20 -13.47
CA SER A 55 10.40 -24.23 -14.10
C SER A 55 9.83 -22.84 -14.31
N ASP A 56 8.51 -22.66 -14.13
CA ASP A 56 7.86 -21.35 -14.21
C ASP A 56 8.13 -20.53 -12.94
N PRO A 57 8.82 -19.39 -13.01
CA PRO A 57 9.08 -18.56 -11.84
C PRO A 57 7.81 -18.02 -11.16
N ALA A 58 6.68 -17.94 -11.88
CA ALA A 58 5.40 -17.56 -11.28
C ALA A 58 4.74 -18.71 -10.50
N ASN A 59 5.13 -19.95 -10.77
CA ASN A 59 4.58 -21.16 -10.17
C ASN A 59 5.69 -22.14 -9.74
N PRO A 60 6.60 -21.75 -8.82
CA PRO A 60 7.80 -22.52 -8.52
C PRO A 60 7.57 -23.70 -7.56
N VAL A 61 6.37 -23.87 -6.99
CA VAL A 61 6.09 -24.88 -5.96
C VAL A 61 5.39 -26.07 -6.57
N CYS A 62 5.94 -27.27 -6.37
CA CYS A 62 5.22 -28.50 -6.67
C CYS A 62 4.30 -28.87 -5.52
N ALA A 63 3.01 -28.83 -5.77
CA ALA A 63 2.03 -29.11 -4.75
C ALA A 63 1.68 -30.59 -4.60
N GLY A 64 1.02 -30.94 -3.49
CA GLY A 64 0.63 -32.30 -3.17
C GLY A 64 -0.36 -32.95 -4.16
N ASP A 65 -1.03 -32.16 -4.99
CA ASP A 65 -1.86 -32.65 -6.10
C ASP A 65 -1.08 -32.80 -7.43
N GLY A 66 0.22 -32.54 -7.42
CA GLY A 66 1.11 -32.67 -8.57
C GLY A 66 1.09 -31.49 -9.54
N ALA A 67 0.43 -30.38 -9.19
CA ALA A 67 0.44 -29.16 -9.98
C ALA A 67 1.57 -28.21 -9.55
N CYS A 68 2.17 -27.51 -10.51
CA CYS A 68 3.04 -26.38 -10.22
C CYS A 68 2.20 -25.14 -9.91
N VAL A 69 2.41 -24.54 -8.74
CA VAL A 69 1.66 -23.39 -8.24
C VAL A 69 2.57 -22.34 -7.63
N GLY A 70 2.03 -21.15 -7.37
CA GLY A 70 2.76 -20.06 -6.73
C GLY A 70 3.13 -20.35 -5.28
N CYS A 71 2.23 -21.04 -4.56
CA CYS A 71 2.44 -21.41 -3.16
C CYS A 71 1.45 -22.51 -2.70
N GLU A 72 1.83 -23.27 -1.66
CA GLU A 72 0.91 -24.10 -0.86
C GLU A 72 0.67 -23.52 0.53
N SER A 73 1.62 -22.74 1.02
CA SER A 73 1.59 -22.12 2.34
C SER A 73 2.27 -20.76 2.33
N ALA A 74 2.08 -19.97 3.39
CA ALA A 74 2.76 -18.69 3.54
C ALA A 74 4.30 -18.82 3.57
N ALA A 75 4.84 -20.00 3.89
CA ALA A 75 6.29 -20.24 3.89
C ALA A 75 6.91 -20.19 2.48
N ASP A 76 6.09 -20.42 1.44
CA ASP A 76 6.54 -20.34 0.04
C ASP A 76 6.61 -18.88 -0.45
N CYS A 77 5.91 -17.98 0.23
CA CYS A 77 5.76 -16.59 -0.13
C CYS A 77 6.85 -15.72 0.51
N THR A 78 8.03 -15.71 -0.10
CA THR A 78 9.22 -15.00 0.40
C THR A 78 9.27 -13.50 0.01
N GLY A 79 8.34 -13.04 -0.82
CA GLY A 79 8.27 -11.65 -1.25
C GLY A 79 7.75 -10.73 -0.14
N ALA A 80 8.47 -9.65 0.17
CA ALA A 80 8.09 -8.71 1.22
C ALA A 80 6.69 -8.07 1.00
N THR A 81 6.30 -7.85 -0.26
CA THR A 81 4.99 -7.26 -0.64
C THR A 81 3.95 -8.32 -1.01
N ALA A 82 4.31 -9.61 -0.90
CA ALA A 82 3.40 -10.72 -1.18
C ALA A 82 3.66 -11.91 -0.22
N PRO A 83 3.52 -11.73 1.10
CA PRO A 83 3.85 -12.77 2.08
C PRO A 83 2.72 -13.79 2.32
N ILE A 84 1.52 -13.55 1.77
CA ILE A 84 0.34 -14.39 2.03
C ILE A 84 0.14 -15.35 0.87
N CYS A 85 -0.02 -16.64 1.16
CA CYS A 85 -0.48 -17.62 0.18
C CYS A 85 -2.00 -17.63 0.12
N ASP A 86 -2.56 -17.26 -1.02
CA ASP A 86 -3.99 -17.38 -1.27
C ASP A 86 -4.34 -18.84 -1.60
N PRO A 87 -5.16 -19.53 -0.78
CA PRO A 87 -5.45 -20.95 -0.99
C PRO A 87 -6.30 -21.21 -2.24
N ASP A 88 -7.12 -20.24 -2.66
CA ASP A 88 -8.00 -20.39 -3.81
C ASP A 88 -7.25 -20.10 -5.12
N ALA A 89 -6.42 -19.05 -5.13
CA ALA A 89 -5.61 -18.70 -6.29
C ALA A 89 -4.30 -19.51 -6.38
N ARG A 90 -3.88 -20.17 -5.28
CA ARG A 90 -2.60 -20.88 -5.12
C ARG A 90 -1.41 -20.02 -5.55
N ALA A 91 -1.49 -18.73 -5.18
CA ALA A 91 -0.54 -17.70 -5.56
C ALA A 91 -0.26 -16.77 -4.38
N CYS A 92 0.98 -16.27 -4.32
CA CYS A 92 1.35 -15.30 -3.31
C CYS A 92 0.72 -13.93 -3.60
N ARG A 93 0.20 -13.28 -2.56
CA ARG A 93 -0.40 -11.95 -2.61
C ARG A 93 -0.02 -11.12 -1.40
N GLY A 94 -0.24 -9.81 -1.50
CA GLY A 94 -0.12 -8.92 -0.36
C GLY A 94 -1.14 -9.25 0.74
N CYS A 95 -0.80 -8.89 1.98
CA CYS A 95 -1.76 -8.93 3.07
C CYS A 95 -2.86 -7.86 2.86
N SER A 96 -4.03 -8.13 3.42
CA SER A 96 -5.24 -7.30 3.34
C SER A 96 -5.84 -6.98 4.71
N ALA A 97 -5.33 -7.62 5.76
CA ALA A 97 -5.67 -7.34 7.15
C ALA A 97 -4.58 -7.88 8.09
N ASP A 98 -4.44 -7.26 9.26
CA ASP A 98 -3.53 -7.67 10.34
C ASP A 98 -3.59 -9.17 10.68
N SER A 99 -4.81 -9.74 10.68
CA SER A 99 -5.03 -11.15 11.04
C SER A 99 -4.40 -12.15 10.07
N GLU A 100 -4.00 -11.71 8.88
CA GLU A 100 -3.27 -12.55 7.92
C GLU A 100 -1.77 -12.64 8.26
N CYS A 101 -1.25 -11.70 9.04
CA CYS A 101 0.16 -11.62 9.38
C CYS A 101 0.45 -12.31 10.72
N SER A 102 1.52 -13.09 10.79
CA SER A 102 1.97 -13.74 12.04
C SER A 102 2.36 -12.72 13.12
N GLY A 103 2.93 -11.59 12.71
CA GLY A 103 3.21 -10.42 13.56
C GLY A 103 1.98 -9.53 13.79
N GLY A 104 0.79 -9.90 13.29
CA GLY A 104 -0.44 -9.16 13.54
C GLY A 104 -0.44 -7.70 13.07
N VAL A 105 0.40 -7.35 12.09
CA VAL A 105 0.47 -6.03 11.45
C VAL A 105 0.63 -6.22 9.95
N CYS A 106 -0.37 -5.77 9.19
CA CYS A 106 -0.36 -5.65 7.75
C CYS A 106 -0.20 -4.19 7.37
N ILE A 107 0.70 -3.88 6.44
CA ILE A 107 0.76 -2.56 5.81
C ILE A 107 0.00 -2.64 4.48
N GLU A 108 -1.31 -2.38 4.49
CA GLU A 108 -2.17 -2.59 3.31
C GLU A 108 -1.80 -1.72 2.11
N ALA A 109 -1.13 -0.59 2.35
CA ALA A 109 -0.56 0.25 1.30
C ALA A 109 0.59 -0.44 0.53
N GLU A 110 1.34 -1.30 1.20
CA GLU A 110 2.51 -2.00 0.64
C GLU A 110 2.25 -3.49 0.38
N GLY A 111 1.19 -4.06 0.99
CA GLY A 111 0.87 -5.48 0.96
C GLY A 111 1.80 -6.35 1.82
N GLY A 112 2.59 -5.75 2.70
CA GLY A 112 3.61 -6.44 3.49
C GLY A 112 3.19 -6.74 4.93
N CYS A 113 3.63 -7.87 5.46
CA CYS A 113 3.52 -8.22 6.87
C CYS A 113 4.77 -7.78 7.62
N VAL A 114 4.58 -7.24 8.82
CA VAL A 114 5.69 -6.72 9.66
C VAL A 114 5.79 -7.54 10.94
N ALA A 115 7.02 -7.84 11.35
CA ALA A 115 7.27 -8.58 12.59
C ALA A 115 7.06 -7.69 13.83
N ASP A 116 6.62 -8.28 14.94
CA ASP A 116 6.30 -7.55 16.18
C ASP A 116 7.46 -6.71 16.74
N ASP A 117 8.70 -7.18 16.57
CA ASP A 117 9.90 -6.50 17.03
C ASP A 117 10.31 -5.30 16.15
N GLU A 118 9.73 -5.18 14.96
CA GLU A 118 9.89 -4.06 14.04
C GLU A 118 8.81 -2.97 14.22
N VAL A 119 7.85 -3.19 15.12
CA VAL A 119 6.70 -2.30 15.35
C VAL A 119 6.82 -1.59 16.71
N ALA A 120 6.48 -0.31 16.74
CA ALA A 120 6.21 0.42 17.97
C ALA A 120 4.70 0.50 18.21
N PHE A 121 4.22 0.00 19.34
CA PHE A 121 2.80 -0.05 19.65
C PHE A 121 2.37 1.14 20.50
N VAL A 122 1.21 1.70 20.17
CA VAL A 122 0.58 2.81 20.89
C VAL A 122 -0.82 2.41 21.32
N ALA A 123 -1.20 2.74 22.54
CA ALA A 123 -2.56 2.54 23.06
C ALA A 123 -2.96 3.72 23.95
N SER A 124 -4.26 4.03 24.01
CA SER A 124 -4.77 5.15 24.82
C SER A 124 -4.53 5.02 26.33
N MET A 125 -4.33 3.79 26.82
CA MET A 125 -3.95 3.49 28.21
C MET A 125 -2.50 2.97 28.32
N GLY A 126 -1.67 3.21 27.30
CA GLY A 126 -0.24 2.91 27.36
C GLY A 126 0.52 3.86 28.30
N ASP A 127 1.82 3.64 28.42
CA ASP A 127 2.73 4.49 29.20
C ASP A 127 3.89 4.95 28.30
N ASP A 128 4.21 6.24 28.31
CA ASP A 128 5.34 6.79 27.55
C ASP A 128 6.69 6.47 28.23
N ILE A 129 6.98 5.18 28.35
CA ILE A 129 8.22 4.61 28.91
C ILE A 129 8.70 3.43 28.06
N GLY A 130 10.01 3.16 28.12
CA GLY A 130 10.59 1.99 27.45
C GLY A 130 10.57 2.09 25.93
N THR A 131 10.29 0.96 25.27
CA THR A 131 10.42 0.79 23.81
C THR A 131 9.09 0.51 23.12
N CYS A 132 7.93 0.77 23.73
CA CYS A 132 6.63 0.62 23.07
C CYS A 132 6.40 -0.79 22.48
N THR A 133 6.61 -1.85 23.26
CA THR A 133 6.33 -3.23 22.80
C THR A 133 4.84 -3.50 22.82
N ARG A 134 4.38 -4.58 22.17
CA ARG A 134 2.95 -4.95 22.17
C ARG A 134 2.39 -5.13 23.59
N ASP A 135 3.16 -5.74 24.49
CA ASP A 135 2.78 -5.96 25.90
C ASP A 135 2.93 -4.71 26.79
N ALA A 136 3.67 -3.70 26.34
CA ALA A 136 3.89 -2.43 27.04
C ALA A 136 3.83 -1.27 26.03
N PRO A 137 2.64 -0.97 25.48
CA PRO A 137 2.47 0.04 24.45
C PRO A 137 2.67 1.44 25.03
N CYS A 138 3.10 2.36 24.18
CA CYS A 138 3.24 3.76 24.54
C CYS A 138 1.90 4.50 24.56
N ALA A 139 1.80 5.55 25.36
CA ALA A 139 0.58 6.35 25.48
C ALA A 139 0.38 7.27 24.26
N THR A 140 1.47 7.75 23.68
CA THR A 140 1.45 8.73 22.60
C THR A 140 2.25 8.29 21.38
N VAL A 141 1.74 8.66 20.19
CA VAL A 141 2.45 8.47 18.92
C VAL A 141 3.75 9.27 18.91
N THR A 142 3.77 10.49 19.46
CA THR A 142 4.99 11.31 19.52
C THR A 142 6.10 10.61 20.30
N PHE A 143 5.78 9.99 21.43
CA PHE A 143 6.78 9.22 22.17
C PHE A 143 7.22 7.98 21.38
N ALA A 144 6.28 7.24 20.76
CA ALA A 144 6.61 6.08 19.92
C ALA A 144 7.53 6.43 18.74
N VAL A 145 7.31 7.56 18.05
CA VAL A 145 8.20 8.07 16.99
C VAL A 145 9.62 8.29 17.52
N ASN A 146 9.76 8.91 18.69
CA ASN A 146 11.07 9.19 19.28
C ASN A 146 11.78 7.92 19.80
N GLN A 147 11.00 6.94 20.26
CA GLN A 147 11.51 5.65 20.77
C GLN A 147 11.62 4.58 19.70
N ALA A 148 11.25 4.86 18.46
CA ALA A 148 11.20 3.86 17.40
C ALA A 148 12.56 3.19 17.18
N ALA A 149 13.70 3.80 17.56
CA ALA A 149 15.04 3.18 17.50
C ALA A 149 15.38 2.58 16.12
N GLY A 150 14.84 3.15 15.05
CA GLY A 150 14.97 2.63 13.67
C GLY A 150 13.79 1.79 13.18
N ARG A 151 12.76 1.56 14.01
CA ARG A 151 11.49 0.98 13.58
C ARG A 151 10.76 1.95 12.67
N ARG A 152 10.35 1.45 11.51
CA ARG A 152 9.60 2.20 10.51
C ARG A 152 8.11 2.25 10.83
N VAL A 153 7.58 1.30 11.61
CA VAL A 153 6.14 1.10 11.78
C VAL A 153 5.69 1.46 13.19
N ILE A 154 4.64 2.27 13.28
CA ILE A 154 3.93 2.60 14.51
C ILE A 154 2.49 2.11 14.36
N LYS A 155 2.12 1.11 15.16
CA LYS A 155 0.76 0.57 15.21
C LYS A 155 0.00 1.18 16.38
N VAL A 156 -1.13 1.82 16.10
CA VAL A 156 -2.08 2.21 17.14
C VAL A 156 -3.08 1.08 17.36
N LEU A 157 -3.13 0.56 18.59
CA LEU A 157 -3.99 -0.54 19.02
C LEU A 157 -5.45 -0.07 19.15
N GLY A 158 -6.09 0.18 18.01
CA GLY A 158 -7.53 0.42 17.86
C GLY A 158 -8.16 1.50 18.75
N GLY A 159 -9.48 1.62 18.64
CA GLY A 159 -10.27 2.48 19.52
C GLY A 159 -10.11 3.97 19.23
N ALA A 160 -9.99 4.79 20.27
CA ALA A 160 -9.86 6.24 20.15
C ALA A 160 -8.55 6.70 20.79
N LEU A 161 -7.80 7.51 20.05
CA LEU A 161 -6.63 8.21 20.56
C LEU A 161 -6.99 9.68 20.74
N ASP A 162 -7.03 10.13 22.00
CA ASP A 162 -7.29 11.53 22.32
C ASP A 162 -6.04 12.37 22.06
N ILE A 163 -6.13 13.23 21.05
CA ILE A 163 -5.10 14.21 20.69
C ILE A 163 -5.68 15.62 20.71
N PHE A 164 -6.67 15.89 21.58
CA PHE A 164 -7.49 17.10 21.52
C PHE A 164 -6.68 18.40 21.40
N ASN A 165 -5.56 18.52 22.12
CA ASN A 165 -4.68 19.69 22.10
C ASN A 165 -3.29 19.42 21.48
N ASN A 166 -3.14 18.29 20.80
CA ASN A 166 -1.88 17.83 20.23
C ASN A 166 -2.03 17.54 18.74
N SER A 167 -0.90 17.52 18.04
CA SER A 167 -0.81 17.08 16.64
C SER A 167 0.23 15.97 16.52
N ILE A 168 -0.08 14.94 15.76
CA ILE A 168 0.91 13.94 15.35
C ILE A 168 1.75 14.55 14.24
N THR A 169 3.06 14.67 14.43
CA THR A 169 3.98 15.15 13.39
C THR A 169 4.81 13.99 12.86
N LEU A 170 4.76 13.76 11.54
CA LEU A 170 5.48 12.70 10.84
C LEU A 170 6.57 13.31 9.96
N THR A 171 7.77 12.75 10.05
CA THR A 171 8.96 13.08 9.23
C THR A 171 9.71 11.81 8.88
N GLY A 172 10.40 11.77 7.75
CA GLY A 172 11.15 10.60 7.29
C GLY A 172 10.27 9.54 6.64
N ASP A 173 10.81 8.32 6.57
CA ASP A 173 10.10 7.14 6.08
C ASP A 173 9.49 6.40 7.27
N LEU A 174 8.19 6.56 7.47
CA LEU A 174 7.47 6.05 8.64
C LEU A 174 6.06 5.62 8.26
N VAL A 175 5.60 4.50 8.79
CA VAL A 175 4.23 4.01 8.63
C VAL A 175 3.50 4.23 9.95
N LEU A 176 2.41 4.99 9.90
CA LEU A 176 1.47 5.14 10.99
C LEU A 176 0.21 4.37 10.62
N ASP A 177 0.02 3.25 11.28
CA ASP A 177 -1.04 2.30 11.00
C ASP A 177 -2.04 2.29 12.18
N GLY A 178 -3.30 2.56 11.87
CA GLY A 178 -4.41 2.53 12.82
C GLY A 178 -5.45 1.51 12.38
N ASP A 179 -5.86 0.61 13.27
CA ASP A 179 -6.95 -0.32 12.96
C ASP A 179 -8.32 0.34 13.24
N ASN A 180 -8.79 1.15 12.28
CA ASN A 180 -10.00 2.00 12.40
C ASN A 180 -9.94 2.94 13.62
N THR A 181 -8.74 3.46 13.90
CA THR A 181 -8.49 4.29 15.09
C THR A 181 -9.08 5.69 14.91
N SER A 182 -9.93 6.12 15.84
CA SER A 182 -10.50 7.46 15.82
C SER A 182 -9.54 8.47 16.43
N LEU A 183 -9.21 9.52 15.66
CA LEU A 183 -8.48 10.70 16.14
C LEU A 183 -9.46 11.84 16.39
N GLN A 184 -9.47 12.36 17.62
CA GLN A 184 -10.19 13.56 17.99
C GLN A 184 -9.18 14.67 18.28
N SER A 185 -9.21 15.75 17.48
CA SER A 185 -8.36 16.93 17.66
C SER A 185 -9.18 18.20 17.46
N ASN A 186 -8.84 19.26 18.19
CA ASN A 186 -9.31 20.62 17.89
C ASN A 186 -8.32 21.40 16.99
N GLN A 187 -7.22 20.75 16.58
CA GLN A 187 -6.20 21.27 15.67
C GLN A 187 -5.99 20.29 14.51
N THR A 188 -4.97 20.54 13.68
CA THR A 188 -4.54 19.55 12.69
C THR A 188 -4.09 18.27 13.40
N ALA A 189 -4.85 17.19 13.21
CA ALA A 189 -4.61 15.90 13.84
C ALA A 189 -3.27 15.29 13.40
N ILE A 190 -3.00 15.33 12.08
CA ILE A 190 -1.78 14.76 11.47
C ILE A 190 -1.11 15.81 10.61
N THR A 191 0.16 16.09 10.90
CA THR A 191 1.02 16.97 10.11
C THR A 191 2.20 16.19 9.56
N ILE A 192 2.32 16.10 8.24
CA ILE A 192 3.41 15.43 7.54
C ILE A 192 4.34 16.48 6.96
N LYS A 193 5.62 16.46 7.37
CA LYS A 193 6.62 17.49 7.03
C LYS A 193 7.81 16.92 6.29
N ALA A 194 8.38 17.77 5.43
CA ALA A 194 9.56 17.43 4.66
C ALA A 194 10.81 17.17 5.52
N PRO A 195 11.71 16.28 5.05
CA PRO A 195 11.46 15.27 4.02
C PRO A 195 10.61 14.13 4.61
N SER A 196 9.63 13.62 3.88
CA SER A 196 8.80 12.50 4.36
C SER A 196 8.20 11.69 3.23
N THR A 197 8.20 10.36 3.39
CA THR A 197 7.47 9.40 2.55
C THR A 197 6.47 8.62 3.41
N ALA A 198 5.92 9.28 4.43
CA ALA A 198 5.10 8.61 5.43
C ALA A 198 3.85 7.98 4.83
N ILE A 199 3.52 6.78 5.32
CA ILE A 199 2.25 6.11 5.05
C ILE A 199 1.38 6.30 6.29
N VAL A 200 0.12 6.71 6.08
CA VAL A 200 -0.89 6.77 7.14
C VAL A 200 -2.06 5.92 6.70
N GLU A 201 -2.41 4.91 7.47
CA GLU A 201 -3.50 4.00 7.11
C GLU A 201 -4.49 3.67 8.23
N GLY A 202 -5.73 3.40 7.83
CA GLY A 202 -6.82 2.95 8.69
C GLY A 202 -7.27 3.92 9.80
N PHE A 203 -6.95 5.21 9.70
CA PHE A 203 -7.42 6.22 10.65
C PHE A 203 -8.78 6.81 10.31
N ARG A 204 -9.58 7.08 11.34
CA ARG A 204 -10.79 7.90 11.28
C ARG A 204 -10.53 9.27 11.92
N VAL A 205 -10.36 10.31 11.11
CA VAL A 205 -10.02 11.67 11.56
C VAL A 205 -11.23 12.58 11.47
N THR A 206 -11.60 13.25 12.56
CA THR A 206 -12.66 14.27 12.51
C THR A 206 -12.07 15.62 12.13
N VAL A 207 -12.70 16.34 11.21
CA VAL A 207 -12.25 17.70 10.84
C VAL A 207 -12.39 18.64 12.04
N PRO A 208 -11.40 19.51 12.31
CA PRO A 208 -11.48 20.50 13.38
C PRO A 208 -12.65 21.47 13.21
N THR A 209 -13.05 22.13 14.29
CA THR A 209 -14.13 23.14 14.25
C THR A 209 -13.68 24.46 13.62
N ASP A 210 -12.38 24.75 13.59
CA ASP A 210 -11.81 25.95 12.97
C ASP A 210 -11.77 25.80 11.43
N PRO A 211 -12.41 26.71 10.67
CA PRO A 211 -12.45 26.64 9.21
C PRO A 211 -11.09 26.78 8.52
N LEU A 212 -10.06 27.27 9.21
CA LEU A 212 -8.72 27.48 8.64
C LEU A 212 -7.77 26.31 8.90
N ILE A 213 -8.18 25.33 9.70
CA ILE A 213 -7.32 24.24 10.13
C ILE A 213 -7.74 22.95 9.42
N PRO A 214 -6.83 22.32 8.65
CA PRO A 214 -7.13 21.03 8.03
C PRO A 214 -7.04 19.90 9.05
N ALA A 215 -7.79 18.82 8.86
CA ALA A 215 -7.64 17.61 9.69
C ALA A 215 -6.28 16.95 9.46
N ILE A 216 -5.84 16.88 8.21
CA ILE A 216 -4.52 16.38 7.81
C ILE A 216 -3.80 17.44 6.97
N LEU A 217 -2.58 17.79 7.35
CA LEU A 217 -1.71 18.73 6.63
C LEU A 217 -0.48 18.00 6.08
N SER A 218 -0.26 18.07 4.77
CA SER A 218 0.97 17.65 4.12
C SER A 218 1.73 18.86 3.59
N THR A 219 3.00 19.03 3.94
CA THR A 219 3.74 20.26 3.61
C THR A 219 5.24 20.06 3.42
N GLY A 220 5.84 20.93 2.61
CA GLY A 220 7.28 20.97 2.36
C GLY A 220 7.71 20.20 1.12
N PHE A 221 8.82 20.63 0.52
CA PHE A 221 9.40 19.99 -0.67
C PHE A 221 9.97 18.61 -0.35
N GLY A 222 9.63 17.62 -1.18
CA GLY A 222 10.05 16.23 -0.96
C GLY A 222 9.20 15.50 0.08
N THR A 223 8.00 16.00 0.35
CA THR A 223 6.98 15.33 1.16
C THR A 223 6.02 14.59 0.25
N ASN A 224 6.13 13.26 0.21
CA ASN A 224 5.40 12.38 -0.69
C ASN A 224 4.56 11.32 0.07
N PRO A 225 3.58 11.71 0.92
CA PRO A 225 2.88 10.74 1.74
C PRO A 225 1.84 9.93 0.98
N ILE A 226 1.55 8.76 1.53
CA ILE A 226 0.42 7.92 1.13
C ILE A 226 -0.59 7.92 2.28
N LEU A 227 -1.82 8.35 1.98
CA LEU A 227 -2.97 8.18 2.84
C LEU A 227 -3.81 7.03 2.28
N HIS A 228 -4.00 5.98 3.08
CA HIS A 228 -4.61 4.74 2.63
C HIS A 228 -5.69 4.26 3.59
N ASP A 229 -6.88 3.94 3.10
CA ASP A 229 -8.03 3.58 3.95
C ASP A 229 -8.31 4.59 5.09
N VAL A 230 -8.03 5.87 4.84
CA VAL A 230 -8.28 6.94 5.79
C VAL A 230 -9.72 7.42 5.65
N THR A 231 -10.43 7.50 6.76
CA THR A 231 -11.75 8.12 6.82
C THR A 231 -11.65 9.52 7.42
N VAL A 232 -11.93 10.56 6.64
CA VAL A 232 -12.06 11.94 7.13
C VAL A 232 -13.53 12.29 7.31
N VAL A 233 -13.95 12.46 8.57
CA VAL A 233 -15.34 12.74 8.95
C VAL A 233 -15.54 14.24 9.10
N PRO A 234 -16.60 14.81 8.51
CA PRO A 234 -16.93 16.23 8.64
C PRO A 234 -17.02 16.68 10.11
N GLY A 235 -16.40 17.82 10.40
CA GLY A 235 -16.54 18.56 11.65
C GLY A 235 -17.53 19.72 11.52
N ALA A 236 -17.47 20.66 12.46
CA ALA A 236 -18.26 21.90 12.40
C ALA A 236 -17.66 22.96 11.45
N GLY A 237 -16.48 22.69 10.87
CA GLY A 237 -15.74 23.56 9.97
C GLY A 237 -14.56 22.82 9.34
N GLY A 238 -13.70 23.54 8.63
CA GLY A 238 -12.35 23.11 8.24
C GLY A 238 -12.24 22.43 6.87
N PHE A 239 -10.99 22.21 6.46
CA PHE A 239 -10.66 21.36 5.32
C PHE A 239 -10.40 19.93 5.80
N GLY A 240 -10.75 18.93 5.00
CA GLY A 240 -10.42 17.55 5.35
C GLY A 240 -8.91 17.34 5.29
N ILE A 241 -8.34 17.58 4.12
CA ILE A 241 -6.93 17.35 3.83
C ILE A 241 -6.39 18.58 3.11
N HIS A 242 -5.20 19.06 3.49
CA HIS A 242 -4.50 20.14 2.80
C HIS A 242 -3.11 19.69 2.35
N VAL A 243 -2.89 19.69 1.04
CA VAL A 243 -1.60 19.50 0.38
C VAL A 243 -0.99 20.85 0.06
N ALA A 244 -0.05 21.30 0.88
CA ALA A 244 0.61 22.59 0.75
C ALA A 244 1.78 22.55 -0.25
N LEU A 245 2.38 23.73 -0.48
CA LEU A 245 3.45 23.95 -1.44
C LEU A 245 4.57 22.89 -1.34
N GLY A 246 4.88 22.28 -2.48
CA GLY A 246 6.00 21.35 -2.64
C GLY A 246 5.73 19.91 -2.22
N SER A 247 4.53 19.59 -1.73
CA SER A 247 4.14 18.22 -1.36
C SER A 247 3.40 17.50 -2.49
N GLU A 248 3.58 16.19 -2.57
CA GLU A 248 2.89 15.27 -3.49
C GLU A 248 2.12 14.21 -2.68
N LEU A 249 0.80 14.32 -2.62
CA LEU A 249 -0.04 13.38 -1.85
C LEU A 249 -0.57 12.26 -2.74
N THR A 250 -0.47 11.01 -2.28
CA THR A 250 -1.27 9.89 -2.79
C THR A 250 -2.39 9.55 -1.81
N LEU A 251 -3.64 9.57 -2.27
CA LEU A 251 -4.83 9.21 -1.50
C LEU A 251 -5.50 8.00 -2.14
N GLN A 252 -5.51 6.88 -1.43
CA GLN A 252 -5.98 5.59 -1.94
C GLN A 252 -7.00 4.96 -1.02
N ARG A 253 -8.02 4.32 -1.61
CA ARG A 253 -9.04 3.54 -0.88
C ARG A 253 -9.69 4.26 0.31
N SER A 254 -9.70 5.59 0.28
CA SER A 254 -10.05 6.41 1.44
C SER A 254 -11.49 6.92 1.34
N ARG A 255 -12.07 7.35 2.47
CA ARG A 255 -13.42 7.92 2.54
C ARG A 255 -13.37 9.35 3.07
N ILE A 256 -13.82 10.31 2.28
CA ILE A 256 -13.83 11.73 2.66
C ILE A 256 -15.26 12.24 2.74
N GLY A 257 -15.60 12.86 3.86
CA GLY A 257 -16.91 13.46 4.10
C GLY A 257 -17.94 12.47 4.65
N ALA A 258 -19.19 12.92 4.71
CA ALA A 258 -20.35 12.12 5.08
C ALA A 258 -21.61 12.69 4.42
N LEU A 259 -22.54 11.82 4.04
CA LEU A 259 -23.81 12.26 3.46
C LEU A 259 -24.59 13.19 4.41
N GLY A 260 -25.13 14.29 3.85
CA GLY A 260 -25.96 15.25 4.60
C GLY A 260 -25.18 16.16 5.56
N SER A 261 -23.86 16.22 5.42
CA SER A 261 -22.98 17.07 6.23
C SER A 261 -22.55 18.34 5.50
N THR A 262 -21.76 19.19 6.19
CA THR A 262 -21.05 20.30 5.55
C THR A 262 -19.97 19.79 4.61
N THR A 263 -19.73 20.50 3.52
CA THR A 263 -18.79 20.06 2.49
C THR A 263 -17.37 19.92 3.04
N THR A 264 -16.75 18.76 2.84
CA THR A 264 -15.34 18.51 3.18
C THR A 264 -14.47 18.63 1.94
N GLU A 265 -13.40 19.42 1.99
CA GLU A 265 -12.49 19.65 0.86
C GLU A 265 -11.17 18.89 1.05
N VAL A 266 -10.70 18.24 -0.01
CA VAL A 266 -9.29 17.87 -0.19
C VAL A 266 -8.64 18.97 -1.00
N GLN A 267 -7.91 19.85 -0.34
CA GLN A 267 -7.33 21.06 -0.91
C GLN A 267 -5.88 20.83 -1.33
N CYS A 268 -5.53 21.26 -2.53
CA CYS A 268 -4.16 21.27 -3.02
C CYS A 268 -3.71 22.69 -3.40
N GLN A 269 -2.56 23.11 -2.89
CA GLN A 269 -2.00 24.45 -3.11
C GLN A 269 -0.52 24.37 -3.52
N ASN A 270 -0.24 24.51 -4.82
CA ASN A 270 1.12 24.43 -5.37
C ASN A 270 1.82 23.09 -5.05
N GLY A 271 1.05 22.01 -5.03
CA GLY A 271 1.53 20.64 -4.82
C GLY A 271 1.03 19.73 -5.92
N LYS A 272 1.15 18.43 -5.67
CA LYS A 272 0.58 17.39 -6.52
C LYS A 272 -0.34 16.48 -5.74
N ILE A 273 -1.36 15.97 -6.41
CA ILE A 273 -2.28 15.00 -5.80
C ILE A 273 -2.62 13.86 -6.74
N HIS A 274 -2.56 12.63 -6.22
CA HIS A 274 -2.99 11.41 -6.87
C HIS A 274 -4.10 10.79 -6.03
N VAL A 275 -5.34 10.87 -6.50
CA VAL A 275 -6.52 10.34 -5.81
C VAL A 275 -7.06 9.15 -6.57
N ASP A 276 -7.06 7.98 -5.94
CA ASP A 276 -7.47 6.74 -6.59
C ASP A 276 -8.34 5.86 -5.69
N GLN A 277 -9.33 5.20 -6.30
CA GLN A 277 -10.21 4.22 -5.63
C GLN A 277 -10.87 4.73 -4.33
N SER A 278 -11.10 6.03 -4.22
CA SER A 278 -11.62 6.68 -3.00
C SER A 278 -13.09 7.08 -3.15
N ARG A 279 -13.77 7.22 -2.00
CA ARG A 279 -15.17 7.65 -1.91
C ARG A 279 -15.28 9.04 -1.29
N PHE A 280 -16.04 9.90 -1.92
CA PHE A 280 -16.31 11.27 -1.49
C PHE A 280 -17.82 11.44 -1.27
N GLU A 281 -18.23 11.83 -0.07
CA GLU A 281 -19.62 12.02 0.34
C GLU A 281 -19.83 13.45 0.82
N SER A 282 -20.53 14.27 0.04
CA SER A 282 -20.58 15.73 0.26
C SER A 282 -19.17 16.30 0.39
N ALA A 283 -18.27 15.86 -0.49
CA ALA A 283 -16.85 16.21 -0.46
C ALA A 283 -16.31 16.32 -1.88
N PHE A 284 -15.28 17.14 -2.07
CA PHE A 284 -14.68 17.37 -3.39
C PHE A 284 -13.17 17.49 -3.31
N VAL A 285 -12.53 17.25 -4.47
CA VAL A 285 -11.10 17.55 -4.66
C VAL A 285 -11.00 18.95 -5.23
N GLY A 286 -10.34 19.84 -4.49
CA GLY A 286 -10.25 21.27 -4.76
C GLY A 286 -8.82 21.75 -4.90
N THR A 287 -8.59 22.75 -5.74
CA THR A 287 -7.38 23.57 -5.64
C THR A 287 -7.65 24.78 -4.77
N GLY A 288 -6.75 25.04 -3.82
CA GLY A 288 -6.70 26.31 -3.12
C GLY A 288 -6.17 27.42 -4.03
N THR A 289 -5.42 28.36 -3.46
CA THR A 289 -4.78 29.44 -4.23
C THR A 289 -3.43 28.98 -4.79
N GLY A 290 -3.38 28.45 -6.01
CA GLY A 290 -2.13 28.03 -6.64
C GLY A 290 -2.31 27.03 -7.76
N ALA A 291 -1.23 26.68 -8.46
CA ALA A 291 -1.25 25.65 -9.50
C ALA A 291 -1.13 24.28 -8.85
N CYS A 292 -2.19 23.46 -8.87
CA CYS A 292 -2.09 22.08 -8.43
C CYS A 292 -2.05 21.16 -9.64
N GLU A 293 -1.16 20.18 -9.63
CA GLU A 293 -1.16 19.11 -10.63
C GLU A 293 -1.79 17.85 -10.03
N GLY A 294 -2.47 17.03 -10.83
CA GLY A 294 -2.92 15.76 -10.28
C GLY A 294 -3.57 14.77 -11.22
N THR A 295 -3.86 13.61 -10.64
CA THR A 295 -4.68 12.55 -11.24
C THR A 295 -5.80 12.18 -10.28
N VAL A 296 -7.05 12.14 -10.76
CA VAL A 296 -8.22 11.68 -10.01
C VAL A 296 -8.82 10.53 -10.83
N SER A 297 -8.61 9.31 -10.38
CA SER A 297 -8.98 8.09 -11.11
C SER A 297 -9.82 7.12 -10.28
N ARG A 298 -10.81 6.46 -10.90
CA ARG A 298 -11.55 5.34 -10.27
C ARG A 298 -12.23 5.70 -8.94
N ASN A 299 -12.62 6.96 -8.74
CA ASN A 299 -13.27 7.43 -7.52
C ASN A 299 -14.79 7.43 -7.64
N ARG A 300 -15.48 7.44 -6.49
CA ARG A 300 -16.93 7.59 -6.37
C ARG A 300 -17.28 8.87 -5.61
N PHE A 301 -18.00 9.79 -6.26
CA PHE A 301 -18.46 11.05 -5.69
C PHE A 301 -19.98 11.01 -5.49
N GLU A 302 -20.46 11.36 -4.29
CA GLU A 302 -21.87 11.29 -3.91
C GLU A 302 -22.36 12.55 -3.18
N SER A 303 -23.57 12.99 -3.52
CA SER A 303 -24.27 14.09 -2.83
C SER A 303 -23.46 15.39 -2.78
N ASN A 304 -22.76 15.65 -3.88
CA ASN A 304 -21.96 16.84 -4.10
C ASN A 304 -22.84 17.91 -4.74
N ASN A 305 -23.49 18.72 -3.91
CA ASN A 305 -24.51 19.66 -4.38
C ASN A 305 -23.98 20.69 -5.40
N ASP A 306 -22.68 20.99 -5.37
CA ASP A 306 -22.10 22.02 -6.24
C ASP A 306 -20.88 21.56 -7.05
N ARG A 307 -20.03 20.66 -6.53
CA ARG A 307 -18.70 20.35 -7.11
C ARG A 307 -18.22 18.96 -6.69
N SER A 308 -17.59 18.22 -7.61
CA SER A 308 -16.88 16.96 -7.31
C SER A 308 -15.37 17.11 -7.47
N VAL A 309 -14.95 17.79 -8.54
CA VAL A 309 -13.57 18.20 -8.77
C VAL A 309 -13.60 19.66 -9.19
N GLN A 310 -12.86 20.50 -8.49
CA GLN A 310 -12.72 21.92 -8.79
C GLN A 310 -11.26 22.29 -8.88
N MET A 311 -10.87 22.91 -9.99
CA MET A 311 -9.48 23.29 -10.18
C MET A 311 -9.30 24.69 -10.75
N SER A 312 -8.23 25.32 -10.29
CA SER A 312 -7.69 26.57 -10.76
C SER A 312 -6.17 26.43 -10.88
N GLY A 313 -5.66 26.37 -12.11
CA GLY A 313 -4.22 26.26 -12.38
C GLY A 313 -3.66 24.83 -12.24
N GLY A 314 -2.67 24.53 -13.10
CA GLY A 314 -2.02 23.22 -13.19
C GLY A 314 -2.77 22.19 -14.07
N PRO A 315 -2.07 21.18 -14.62
CA PRO A 315 -2.68 20.11 -15.40
C PRO A 315 -3.40 19.09 -14.50
N MET A 316 -4.52 18.56 -15.00
CA MET A 316 -5.28 17.52 -14.31
C MET A 316 -5.71 16.41 -15.25
N ILE A 317 -5.58 15.17 -14.78
CA ILE A 317 -6.12 13.99 -15.45
C ILE A 317 -7.29 13.47 -14.60
N VAL A 318 -8.48 13.41 -15.18
CA VAL A 318 -9.69 12.89 -14.53
C VAL A 318 -10.24 11.73 -15.35
N GLU A 319 -10.16 10.51 -14.82
CA GLU A 319 -10.52 9.31 -15.57
C GLU A 319 -11.29 8.27 -14.74
N ASN A 320 -12.23 7.56 -15.37
CA ASN A 320 -12.92 6.42 -14.76
C ASN A 320 -13.62 6.72 -13.41
N ASN A 321 -14.07 7.96 -13.19
CA ASN A 321 -14.78 8.34 -11.96
C ASN A 321 -16.30 8.20 -12.12
N LEU A 322 -16.97 7.79 -11.04
CA LEU A 322 -18.43 7.77 -10.92
C LEU A 322 -18.91 8.98 -10.13
N ILE A 323 -19.84 9.76 -10.67
CA ILE A 323 -20.42 10.93 -10.02
C ILE A 323 -21.93 10.74 -9.87
N ILE A 324 -22.43 10.85 -8.64
CA ILE A 324 -23.84 10.70 -8.29
C ILE A 324 -24.31 11.99 -7.59
N HIS A 325 -25.20 12.73 -8.25
CA HIS A 325 -25.86 13.90 -7.67
C HIS A 325 -27.27 13.52 -7.20
N ASN A 326 -27.58 13.84 -5.95
CA ASN A 326 -28.95 13.81 -5.45
C ASN A 326 -29.47 15.24 -5.53
N GLY A 327 -30.39 15.49 -6.46
CA GLY A 327 -31.10 16.75 -6.60
C GLY A 327 -32.26 16.90 -5.63
#